data_AF-T1ADP7-F1
#
_entry.id   AF-T1ADP7-F1
#
_cell.length_a   1.000
_cell.length_b   1.000
_cell.length_c   1.000
_cell.angle_alpha   90.00
_cell.angle_beta   90.00
_cell.angle_gamma   90.00
#
_symmetry.space_group_name_H-M   'P 1'
#
loop_
_entity.id
_entity.type
_entity.pdbx_description
1 polymer ?
#
loop_
_entity_poly.entity_id
_entity_poly.type
_entity_poly.pdbx_seq_one_letter_code
_entity_poly.pdbx_strand_id
1 'polypeptide(L)'
;MLRRHVFTSDSSDTTGSDLRLFVAPHHPYHDGDRTLAKKLLIMLVNTDPRNGEELGAPFFQASVAAAMDYEVEVVCTATAGRLMKKGVAEKLVVKEGSPKTVYDFIKEAHEAGVKFLCCSPNLDLFDMTKEDLIPECSGIVGGAYVIEEVMEGDNTRVLSY
;
A
#
# COMPACT_ATOMS: atom_id res chain seq x y z
N MET A 1 -32.32 18.88 -17.60
CA MET A 1 -31.78 20.00 -16.80
C MET A 1 -31.16 19.41 -15.54
N LEU A 2 -29.91 18.92 -15.63
CA LEU A 2 -29.20 18.25 -14.53
C LEU A 2 -28.38 19.30 -13.77
N ARG A 3 -28.67 19.51 -12.48
CA ARG A 3 -27.89 20.41 -11.63
C ARG A 3 -26.54 19.78 -11.30
N ARG A 4 -25.46 20.47 -11.70
CA ARG A 4 -24.11 20.31 -11.18
C ARG A 4 -24.12 20.60 -9.68
N HIS A 5 -23.75 19.63 -8.84
CA HIS A 5 -23.28 19.94 -7.49
C HIS A 5 -21.80 20.27 -7.57
N VAL A 6 -21.52 21.56 -7.35
CA VAL A 6 -20.22 22.16 -7.17
C VAL A 6 -19.69 21.73 -5.81
N PHE A 7 -18.50 21.15 -5.79
CA PHE A 7 -17.74 20.88 -4.56
C PHE A 7 -17.03 22.20 -4.18
N THR A 8 -17.53 22.90 -3.17
CA THR A 8 -16.80 24.00 -2.53
C THR A 8 -16.05 23.41 -1.34
N SER A 9 -14.73 23.40 -1.43
CA SER A 9 -13.83 23.07 -0.33
C SER A 9 -13.88 24.18 0.72
N ASP A 10 -14.33 23.87 1.94
CA ASP A 10 -14.01 24.70 3.11
C ASP A 10 -12.86 24.05 3.87
N SER A 11 -11.74 24.77 3.87
CA SER A 11 -10.48 24.47 4.52
C SER A 11 -10.54 24.87 5.99
N SER A 12 -10.57 23.91 6.92
CA SER A 12 -10.10 24.15 8.30
C SER A 12 -9.88 22.91 9.20
N ASP A 13 -10.13 21.67 8.76
CA ASP A 13 -9.92 20.50 9.63
C ASP A 13 -8.84 19.56 9.07
N THR A 14 -7.58 19.81 9.43
CA THR A 14 -6.42 18.98 9.07
C THR A 14 -5.76 18.42 10.32
N THR A 15 -6.46 17.59 11.07
CA THR A 15 -5.85 16.71 12.07
C THR A 15 -6.60 15.38 12.12
N GLY A 16 -6.00 14.34 11.52
CA GLY A 16 -6.47 12.96 11.58
C GLY A 16 -7.72 12.69 10.74
N SER A 17 -7.53 12.37 9.46
CA SER A 17 -8.61 11.81 8.65
C SER A 17 -9.04 10.47 9.25
N ASP A 18 -10.16 10.46 9.96
CA ASP A 18 -10.80 9.24 10.44
C ASP A 18 -11.04 8.32 9.24
N LEU A 19 -10.24 7.24 9.14
CA LEU A 19 -10.31 6.25 8.07
C LEU A 19 -11.73 5.66 7.92
N ARG A 20 -12.54 5.72 8.98
CA ARG A 20 -13.94 5.29 8.98
C ARG A 20 -14.82 6.10 8.02
N LEU A 21 -14.44 7.32 7.65
CA LEU A 21 -15.19 8.15 6.70
C LEU A 21 -15.10 7.64 5.25
N PHE A 22 -14.12 6.77 4.92
CA PHE A 22 -13.96 6.19 3.59
C PHE A 22 -14.58 4.80 3.45
N VAL A 23 -15.02 4.17 4.55
CA VAL A 23 -15.64 2.85 4.52
C VAL A 23 -17.11 3.01 4.14
N ALA A 24 -17.46 2.60 2.92
CA ALA A 24 -18.85 2.64 2.46
C ALA A 24 -19.76 1.79 3.38
N PRO A 25 -21.00 2.23 3.66
CA PRO A 25 -21.94 1.46 4.47
C PRO A 25 -22.16 0.08 3.83
N HIS A 26 -22.00 -0.99 4.62
CA HIS A 26 -22.08 -2.38 4.19
C HIS A 26 -23.34 -2.62 3.32
N HIS A 27 -23.12 -2.75 2.01
CA HIS A 27 -24.16 -3.13 1.05
C HIS A 27 -24.32 -4.65 1.11
N PRO A 28 -25.55 -5.20 1.23
CA PRO A 28 -25.74 -6.65 1.28
C PRO A 28 -25.43 -7.25 -0.10
N TYR A 29 -24.32 -7.98 -0.20
CA TYR A 29 -23.90 -8.68 -1.41
C TYR A 29 -24.79 -9.92 -1.60
N HIS A 30 -25.47 -10.02 -2.75
CA HIS A 30 -26.36 -11.14 -3.07
C HIS A 30 -25.58 -12.46 -3.21
N ASP A 31 -26.08 -13.48 -2.52
CA ASP A 31 -25.57 -14.85 -2.44
C ASP A 31 -25.68 -15.62 -3.76
N GLY A 32 -24.57 -16.25 -4.15
CA GLY A 32 -24.48 -17.10 -5.33
C GLY A 32 -23.02 -17.44 -5.64
N ASP A 33 -22.38 -18.20 -4.75
CA ASP A 33 -21.06 -18.83 -4.96
C ASP A 33 -19.91 -17.87 -5.34
N ARG A 34 -19.63 -16.92 -4.45
CA ARG A 34 -18.36 -16.18 -4.42
C ARG A 34 -17.86 -16.12 -3.00
N THR A 35 -16.89 -16.96 -2.67
CA THR A 35 -16.13 -16.82 -1.43
C THR A 35 -15.54 -15.40 -1.38
N LEU A 36 -15.87 -14.66 -0.32
CA LEU A 36 -15.35 -13.31 -0.11
C LEU A 36 -13.82 -13.34 -0.08
N ALA A 37 -13.19 -12.33 -0.68
CA ALA A 37 -11.73 -12.20 -0.64
C ALA A 37 -11.26 -12.06 0.81
N LYS A 38 -10.22 -12.80 1.19
CA LYS A 38 -9.64 -12.74 2.54
C LYS A 38 -8.34 -11.95 2.57
N LYS A 39 -7.57 -12.03 1.49
CA LYS A 39 -6.25 -11.44 1.35
C LYS A 39 -6.18 -10.52 0.12
N LEU A 40 -5.59 -9.36 0.31
CA LEU A 40 -5.18 -8.44 -0.75
C LEU A 40 -3.66 -8.44 -0.86
N LEU A 41 -3.16 -8.90 -2.00
CA LEU A 41 -1.77 -8.75 -2.39
C LEU A 41 -1.63 -7.50 -3.27
N ILE A 42 -0.83 -6.54 -2.83
CA ILE A 42 -0.47 -5.37 -3.64
C ILE A 42 0.91 -5.60 -4.22
N MET A 43 0.98 -5.71 -5.54
CA MET A 43 2.23 -5.73 -6.28
C MET A 43 2.65 -4.30 -6.58
N LEU A 44 3.66 -3.82 -5.86
CA LEU A 44 4.25 -2.51 -6.06
C LEU A 44 5.46 -2.66 -6.99
N VAL A 45 5.21 -2.66 -8.30
CA VAL A 45 6.20 -3.05 -9.33
C VAL A 45 6.48 -1.94 -10.34
N ASN A 46 5.48 -1.12 -10.68
CA ASN A 46 5.61 0.01 -11.59
C ASN A 46 5.75 1.36 -10.88
N THR A 47 5.49 1.41 -9.57
CA THR A 47 5.70 2.60 -8.76
C THR A 47 7.18 2.99 -8.67
N ASP A 48 7.51 4.17 -9.18
CA ASP A 48 8.87 4.71 -9.20
C ASP A 48 9.08 5.73 -8.06
N PRO A 49 10.03 5.50 -7.14
CA PRO A 49 10.37 6.46 -6.09
C PRO A 49 10.79 7.85 -6.58
N ARG A 50 11.08 8.02 -7.87
CA ARG A 50 11.38 9.31 -8.50
C ARG A 50 10.12 10.15 -8.78
N ASN A 51 8.95 9.54 -8.83
CA ASN A 51 7.67 10.18 -9.16
C ASN A 51 6.79 10.20 -7.89
N GLY A 52 6.78 11.33 -7.18
CA GLY A 52 6.08 11.45 -5.89
C GLY A 52 4.58 11.12 -5.96
N GLU A 53 3.92 11.48 -7.05
CA GLU A 53 2.50 11.26 -7.29
C GLU A 53 2.09 9.78 -7.30
N GLU A 54 3.03 8.87 -7.58
CA GLU A 54 2.80 7.42 -7.57
C GLU A 54 2.87 6.83 -6.14
N LEU A 55 3.46 7.56 -5.19
CA LEU A 55 3.80 7.06 -3.86
C LEU A 55 2.69 7.28 -2.82
N GLY A 56 1.51 7.77 -3.22
CA GLY A 56 0.39 8.00 -2.30
C GLY A 56 -0.61 6.84 -2.29
N ALA A 57 -1.19 6.58 -3.46
CA ALA A 57 -2.31 5.64 -3.60
C ALA A 57 -2.03 4.22 -3.08
N PRO A 58 -0.87 3.60 -3.35
CA PRO A 58 -0.62 2.22 -2.91
C PRO A 58 -0.68 2.04 -1.39
N PHE A 59 -0.01 2.91 -0.62
CA PHE A 59 0.04 2.81 0.85
C PHE A 59 -1.29 3.21 1.49
N PHE A 60 -1.96 4.22 0.95
CA PHE A 60 -3.28 4.62 1.42
C PHE A 60 -4.30 3.49 1.22
N GLN A 61 -4.35 2.89 0.04
CA GLN A 61 -5.28 1.79 -0.23
C GLN A 61 -4.94 0.53 0.56
N ALA A 62 -3.65 0.25 0.81
CA ALA A 62 -3.23 -0.82 1.72
C ALA A 62 -3.78 -0.60 3.14
N SER A 63 -3.65 0.63 3.66
CA SER A 63 -4.16 1.01 4.99
C SER A 63 -5.68 0.88 5.09
N VAL A 64 -6.41 1.31 4.05
CA VAL A 64 -7.87 1.17 3.98
C VAL A 64 -8.27 -0.30 3.95
N ALA A 65 -7.60 -1.13 3.15
CA ALA A 65 -7.91 -2.57 3.09
C ALA A 65 -7.64 -3.26 4.44
N ALA A 66 -6.55 -2.92 5.13
CA ALA A 66 -6.27 -3.45 6.46
C ALA A 66 -7.32 -2.98 7.48
N ALA A 67 -7.77 -1.73 7.42
CA ALA A 67 -8.85 -1.20 8.27
C ALA A 67 -10.23 -1.82 7.97
N MET A 68 -10.39 -2.48 6.82
CA MET A 68 -11.56 -3.29 6.46
C MET A 68 -11.41 -4.76 6.87
N ASP A 69 -10.43 -5.08 7.72
CA ASP A 69 -10.11 -6.42 8.23
C ASP A 69 -9.65 -7.43 7.16
N TYR A 70 -9.14 -6.97 6.01
CA TYR A 70 -8.45 -7.85 5.06
C TYR A 70 -7.01 -8.09 5.50
N GLU A 71 -6.49 -9.29 5.23
CA GLU A 71 -5.04 -9.51 5.27
C GLU A 71 -4.41 -8.76 4.09
N VAL A 72 -3.42 -7.90 4.36
CA VAL A 72 -2.78 -7.10 3.31
C VAL A 72 -1.28 -7.33 3.30
N GLU A 73 -0.77 -7.66 2.12
CA GLU A 73 0.67 -7.71 1.85
C GLU A 73 1.01 -6.77 0.69
N VAL A 74 2.08 -6.01 0.85
CA VAL A 74 2.62 -5.14 -0.19
C VAL A 74 4.00 -5.65 -0.57
N VAL A 75 4.12 -6.23 -1.75
CA VAL A 75 5.40 -6.70 -2.30
C VAL A 75 6.06 -5.55 -3.05
N CYS A 76 7.09 -4.98 -2.43
CA CYS A 76 7.94 -3.95 -3.01
C CYS A 76 8.99 -4.63 -3.87
N THR A 77 8.87 -4.47 -5.19
CA THR A 77 9.76 -5.07 -6.17
C THR A 77 10.23 -4.04 -7.19
N ALA A 78 11.12 -4.43 -8.11
CA ALA A 78 11.69 -3.53 -9.12
C ALA A 78 12.18 -2.21 -8.49
N THR A 79 11.88 -1.05 -9.06
CA THR A 79 12.30 0.26 -8.53
C THR A 79 11.70 0.59 -7.16
N ALA A 80 10.48 0.13 -6.89
CA ALA A 80 9.81 0.34 -5.60
C ALA A 80 10.54 -0.35 -4.43
N GLY A 81 11.34 -1.38 -4.69
CA GLY A 81 12.17 -2.03 -3.67
C GLY A 81 13.12 -1.06 -2.93
N ARG A 82 13.49 0.07 -3.54
CA ARG A 82 14.27 1.12 -2.88
C ARG A 82 13.56 1.75 -1.68
N LEU A 83 12.22 1.75 -1.66
CA LEU A 83 11.43 2.30 -0.55
C LEU A 83 11.64 1.49 0.73
N MET A 84 12.07 0.23 0.61
CA MET A 84 12.40 -0.60 1.76
C MET A 84 13.81 -0.33 2.32
N LYS A 85 14.65 0.48 1.64
CA LYS A 85 15.97 0.87 2.15
C LYS A 85 15.86 2.02 3.15
N LYS A 86 16.54 1.90 4.30
CA LYS A 86 16.66 2.98 5.28
C LYS A 86 17.15 4.28 4.63
N GLY A 87 16.54 5.40 4.99
CA GLY A 87 16.93 6.73 4.52
C GLY A 87 16.48 7.08 3.09
N VAL A 88 15.70 6.23 2.41
CA VAL A 88 15.12 6.54 1.09
C VAL A 88 13.74 7.16 1.24
N ALA A 89 12.77 6.43 1.81
CA ALA A 89 11.38 6.88 1.90
C ALA A 89 11.20 8.13 2.78
N GLU A 90 12.10 8.37 3.74
CA GLU A 90 12.14 9.52 4.65
C GLU A 90 12.41 10.84 3.90
N LYS A 91 12.96 10.76 2.69
CA LYS A 91 13.30 11.94 1.87
C LYS A 91 12.27 12.22 0.78
N LEU A 92 11.26 11.36 0.64
CA LEU A 92 10.28 11.43 -0.43
C LEU A 92 8.95 11.97 0.12
N VAL A 93 8.26 12.74 -0.71
CA VAL A 93 6.92 13.27 -0.43
C VAL A 93 6.03 13.04 -1.65
N VAL A 94 4.75 12.78 -1.42
CA VAL A 94 3.77 12.60 -2.51
C VAL A 94 3.51 13.91 -3.25
N LYS A 95 3.53 15.02 -2.50
CA LYS A 95 3.34 16.38 -2.99
C LYS A 95 4.33 17.29 -2.30
N GLU A 96 4.96 18.19 -3.07
CA GLU A 96 5.86 19.19 -2.51
C GLU A 96 5.16 20.04 -1.44
N GLY A 97 5.88 20.31 -0.35
CA GLY A 97 5.35 21.02 0.82
C GLY A 97 4.46 20.17 1.74
N SER A 98 4.23 18.88 1.44
CA SER A 98 3.55 17.96 2.35
C SER A 98 4.35 17.82 3.66
N PRO A 99 3.69 17.88 4.83
CA PRO A 99 4.35 17.61 6.11
C PRO A 99 4.61 16.12 6.33
N LYS A 100 3.96 15.24 5.56
CA LYS A 100 4.13 13.78 5.61
C LYS A 100 5.07 13.30 4.51
N THR A 101 6.02 12.46 4.90
CA THR A 101 6.90 11.72 4.00
C THR A 101 6.25 10.42 3.52
N VAL A 102 6.82 9.80 2.49
CA VAL A 102 6.41 8.46 2.05
C VAL A 102 6.65 7.43 3.15
N TYR A 103 7.69 7.61 3.96
CA TYR A 103 7.94 6.75 5.11
C TYR A 103 6.84 6.85 6.17
N ASP A 104 6.23 8.02 6.37
CA ASP A 104 5.09 8.16 7.29
C ASP A 104 3.88 7.35 6.82
N PHE A 105 3.59 7.32 5.51
CA PHE A 105 2.54 6.46 4.97
C PHE A 105 2.86 4.96 5.15
N ILE A 106 4.12 4.55 4.98
CA ILE A 106 4.53 3.15 5.21
C ILE A 106 4.33 2.76 6.68
N LYS A 107 4.74 3.61 7.62
CA LYS A 107 4.53 3.38 9.06
C LYS A 107 3.05 3.29 9.41
N GLU A 108 2.23 4.23 8.94
CA GLU A 108 0.78 4.23 9.18
C GLU A 108 0.12 2.95 8.65
N ALA A 109 0.50 2.51 7.44
CA ALA A 109 0.02 1.25 6.87
C ALA A 109 0.47 0.03 7.68
N HIS A 110 1.74 0.00 8.10
CA HIS A 110 2.29 -1.09 8.91
C HIS A 110 1.61 -1.15 10.30
N GLU A 111 1.37 -0.01 10.94
CA GLU A 111 0.61 0.09 12.20
C GLU A 111 -0.84 -0.40 12.04
N ALA A 112 -1.44 -0.22 10.85
CA ALA A 112 -2.75 -0.77 10.52
C ALA A 112 -2.74 -2.30 10.27
N GLY A 113 -1.56 -2.94 10.22
CA GLY A 113 -1.41 -4.38 10.04
C GLY A 113 -0.95 -4.82 8.64
N VAL A 114 -0.59 -3.88 7.75
CA VAL A 114 -0.05 -4.20 6.43
C VAL A 114 1.35 -4.80 6.56
N LYS A 115 1.59 -5.94 5.92
CA LYS A 115 2.92 -6.56 5.83
C LYS A 115 3.65 -6.06 4.59
N PHE A 116 4.79 -5.40 4.76
CA PHE A 116 5.65 -5.01 3.65
C PHE A 116 6.71 -6.08 3.39
N LEU A 117 6.86 -6.48 2.12
CA LEU A 117 7.79 -7.51 1.71
C LEU A 117 8.75 -6.96 0.66
N CYS A 118 10.05 -7.18 0.85
CA CYS A 118 11.07 -6.81 -0.13
C CYS A 118 11.36 -8.01 -1.06
N CYS A 119 11.42 -7.77 -2.37
CA CYS A 119 11.78 -8.83 -3.31
C CYS A 119 13.28 -9.16 -3.20
N SER A 120 13.65 -10.45 -3.15
CA SER A 120 15.04 -10.85 -2.96
C SER A 120 16.04 -10.27 -3.97
N PRO A 121 15.73 -10.11 -5.28
CA PRO A 121 16.64 -9.47 -6.23
C PRO A 121 16.87 -7.98 -5.96
N ASN A 122 16.00 -7.30 -5.18
CA ASN A 122 16.24 -5.90 -4.85
C ASN A 122 17.47 -5.68 -3.98
N LEU A 123 17.81 -6.66 -3.14
CA LEU A 123 19.01 -6.59 -2.31
C LEU A 123 20.26 -6.43 -3.18
N ASP A 124 20.38 -7.27 -4.20
CA ASP A 124 21.49 -7.19 -5.16
C ASP A 124 21.39 -5.96 -6.06
N LEU A 125 20.20 -5.60 -6.55
CA LEU A 125 20.01 -4.46 -7.47
C LEU A 125 20.32 -3.09 -6.85
N PHE A 126 20.19 -2.95 -5.53
CA PHE A 126 20.35 -1.67 -4.84
C PHE A 126 21.42 -1.69 -3.74
N ASP A 127 22.33 -2.67 -3.80
CA ASP A 127 23.42 -2.84 -2.86
C ASP A 127 22.92 -2.73 -1.41
N MET A 128 21.99 -3.63 -1.05
CA MET A 128 21.38 -3.71 0.27
C MET A 128 21.61 -5.07 0.88
N THR A 129 21.85 -5.09 2.18
CA THR A 129 21.69 -6.30 3.00
C THR A 129 20.38 -6.24 3.79
N LYS A 130 20.08 -7.29 4.56
CA LYS A 130 18.90 -7.32 5.44
C LYS A 130 18.93 -6.18 6.46
N GLU A 131 20.12 -5.81 6.91
CA GLU A 131 20.35 -4.77 7.91
C GLU A 131 20.08 -3.36 7.37
N ASP A 132 20.06 -3.18 6.05
CA ASP A 132 19.73 -1.92 5.39
C ASP A 132 18.22 -1.72 5.22
N LEU A 133 17.39 -2.73 5.51
CA LEU A 133 15.94 -2.66 5.36
C LEU A 133 15.28 -1.90 6.51
N ILE A 134 14.24 -1.12 6.20
CA ILE A 134 13.44 -0.42 7.20
C ILE A 134 12.77 -1.42 8.18
N PRO A 135 12.52 -1.02 9.44
CA PRO A 135 11.88 -1.90 10.43
C PRO A 135 10.53 -2.47 10.01
N GLU A 136 9.79 -1.73 9.19
CA GLU A 136 8.45 -2.09 8.69
C GLU A 136 8.50 -3.19 7.61
N CYS A 137 9.68 -3.49 7.06
CA CYS A 137 9.86 -4.59 6.13
C CYS A 137 9.77 -5.93 6.88
N SER A 138 8.62 -6.59 6.78
CA SER A 138 8.28 -7.83 7.49
C SER A 138 9.06 -9.05 6.99
N GLY A 139 9.67 -8.97 5.79
CA GLY A 139 10.48 -10.07 5.27
C GLY A 139 10.96 -9.86 3.84
N ILE A 140 11.73 -10.85 3.37
CA ILE A 140 12.20 -10.93 1.98
C ILE A 140 11.54 -12.13 1.31
N VAL A 141 10.98 -11.92 0.13
CA VAL A 141 10.29 -12.95 -0.65
C VAL A 141 10.84 -13.04 -2.07
N GLY A 142 10.71 -14.22 -2.69
CA GLY A 142 11.09 -14.43 -4.08
C GLY A 142 9.89 -14.37 -5.02
N GLY A 143 10.13 -14.39 -6.34
CA GLY A 143 9.05 -14.41 -7.33
C GLY A 143 8.12 -15.62 -7.20
N ALA A 144 8.62 -16.77 -6.77
CA ALA A 144 7.80 -17.97 -6.53
C ALA A 144 6.70 -17.73 -5.49
N TYR A 145 7.02 -17.05 -4.39
CA TYR A 145 6.05 -16.69 -3.34
C TYR A 145 4.85 -15.93 -3.91
N VAL A 146 5.11 -14.92 -4.74
CA VAL A 146 4.05 -14.13 -5.38
C VAL A 146 3.16 -15.00 -6.26
N ILE A 147 3.77 -15.88 -7.07
CA ILE A 147 3.00 -16.77 -7.95
C ILE A 147 2.16 -17.75 -7.13
N GLU A 148 2.70 -18.32 -6.05
CA GLU A 148 1.99 -19.22 -5.14
C GLU A 148 0.81 -18.50 -4.45
N GLU A 149 1.01 -17.30 -3.91
CA GLU A 149 -0.06 -16.51 -3.28
C GLU A 149 -1.21 -16.18 -4.24
N VAL A 150 -0.91 -15.93 -5.51
CA VAL A 150 -1.92 -15.60 -6.53
C VAL A 150 -2.63 -16.84 -7.06
N MET A 151 -1.90 -17.92 -7.30
CA MET A 151 -2.43 -19.11 -7.98
C MET A 151 -3.04 -20.12 -6.99
N GLU A 152 -2.53 -20.17 -5.77
CA GLU A 152 -2.86 -21.20 -4.76
C GLU A 152 -3.39 -20.60 -3.46
N GLY A 153 -3.20 -19.30 -3.22
CA GLY A 153 -3.66 -18.62 -2.01
C GLY A 153 -5.19 -18.62 -1.83
N ASP A 154 -5.64 -18.74 -0.58
CA ASP A 154 -7.07 -18.79 -0.24
C ASP A 154 -7.75 -17.44 -0.50
N ASN A 155 -8.45 -17.35 -1.64
CA ASN A 155 -9.22 -16.18 -2.05
C ASN A 155 -8.40 -14.88 -2.08
N THR A 156 -7.13 -14.98 -2.48
CA THR A 156 -6.26 -13.81 -2.74
C THR A 156 -6.80 -13.00 -3.91
N ARG A 157 -6.79 -11.68 -3.75
CA ARG A 157 -7.00 -10.71 -4.84
C ARG A 157 -5.77 -9.84 -4.98
N VAL A 158 -5.55 -9.35 -6.19
CA VAL A 158 -4.34 -8.60 -6.52
C VAL A 158 -4.70 -7.20 -7.00
N LEU A 159 -4.00 -6.20 -6.47
CA LEU A 159 -3.87 -4.89 -7.09
C LEU A 159 -2.41 -4.69 -7.51
N SER A 160 -2.20 -4.06 -8.64
CA SER A 160 -0.86 -3.71 -9.13
C SER A 160 -0.77 -2.21 -9.33
N TYR A 161 0.39 -1.67 -8.99
CA TYR A 161 0.77 -0.27 -9.17
C TYR A 161 2.15 -0.16 -9.77
#